data_AF-L1NQX1-F1
#
_entry.id   AF-L1NQX1-F1
#
_cell.length_a   1.000
_cell.length_b   1.000
_cell.length_c   1.000
_cell.angle_alpha   90.00
_cell.angle_beta   90.00
_cell.angle_gamma   90.00
#
_symmetry.space_group_name_H-M   'P 1'
#
loop_
_entity.id
_entity.type
_entity.pdbx_description
1 polymer ?
#
loop_
_entity_poly.entity_id
_entity_poly.type
_entity_poly.pdbx_seq_one_letter_code
_entity_poly.pdbx_strand_id
1 'polypeptide(L)'
;MGSRQKQADKWHAAAEKRGNQSFMPLRHDVLRSPVVQTLSGSAARLLLHLMAQYNGHNNGDLTATYASAGFPSKETLGKAIAELRGNGLITVSRQGGRNRCNLYAMTFLAIDHCGGKLDIEATTRPPDDWKRRHYEITPPPPLKPPDQTNATDWPQIQSSLKN
;
A
#
# COMPACT_ATOMS: atom_id res chain seq x y z
N MET A 1 -30.87 -13.28 -21.31
CA MET A 1 -30.97 -13.24 -19.82
C MET A 1 -30.05 -14.22 -19.09
N GLY A 2 -29.51 -15.27 -19.70
CA GLY A 2 -28.77 -16.33 -18.99
C GLY A 2 -27.32 -16.05 -18.52
N SER A 3 -26.59 -15.07 -19.07
CA SER A 3 -25.17 -14.86 -18.67
C SER A 3 -25.01 -14.08 -17.36
N ARG A 4 -25.89 -13.09 -17.10
CA ARG A 4 -25.89 -12.33 -15.83
C ARG A 4 -26.24 -13.23 -14.64
N GLN A 5 -27.18 -14.15 -14.80
CA GLN A 5 -27.55 -15.09 -13.75
C GLN A 5 -26.38 -16.03 -13.41
N LYS A 6 -25.78 -16.67 -14.42
CA LYS A 6 -24.58 -17.52 -14.22
C LYS A 6 -23.43 -16.78 -13.54
N GLN A 7 -23.25 -15.50 -13.86
CA GLN A 7 -22.24 -14.67 -13.21
C GLN A 7 -22.60 -14.42 -11.74
N ALA A 8 -23.83 -14.04 -11.42
CA ALA A 8 -24.31 -13.87 -10.04
C ALA A 8 -24.13 -15.16 -9.22
N ASP A 9 -24.54 -16.31 -9.76
CA ASP A 9 -24.40 -17.62 -9.10
C ASP A 9 -22.92 -17.93 -8.80
N LYS A 10 -22.01 -17.58 -9.73
CA LYS A 10 -20.56 -17.71 -9.51
C LYS A 10 -20.07 -16.81 -8.37
N TRP A 11 -20.55 -15.57 -8.27
CA TRP A 11 -20.17 -14.67 -7.17
C TRP A 11 -20.68 -15.17 -5.82
N HIS A 12 -21.92 -15.67 -5.76
CA HIS A 12 -22.51 -16.26 -4.56
C HIS A 12 -21.73 -17.50 -4.11
N ALA A 13 -21.49 -18.46 -5.00
CA ALA A 13 -20.70 -19.65 -4.68
C ALA A 13 -19.27 -19.29 -4.21
N ALA A 14 -18.67 -18.24 -4.79
CA ALA A 14 -17.37 -17.76 -4.33
C ALA A 14 -17.42 -17.11 -2.95
N ALA A 15 -18.50 -16.38 -2.62
CA ALA A 15 -18.70 -15.80 -1.29
C ALA A 15 -18.93 -16.88 -0.22
N GLU A 16 -19.74 -17.89 -0.53
CA GLU A 16 -20.01 -19.03 0.35
C GLU A 16 -18.71 -19.79 0.70
N LYS A 17 -17.84 -20.01 -0.29
CA LYS A 17 -16.51 -20.60 -0.07
C LYS A 17 -15.62 -19.82 0.89
N ARG A 18 -15.89 -18.52 1.09
CA ARG A 18 -15.19 -17.65 2.05
C ARG A 18 -15.97 -17.47 3.36
N GLY A 19 -17.04 -18.24 3.58
CA GLY A 19 -17.91 -18.09 4.75
C GLY A 19 -18.70 -16.77 4.76
N ASN A 20 -18.99 -16.21 3.59
CA ASN A 20 -19.68 -14.93 3.41
C ASN A 20 -19.00 -13.74 4.13
N GLN A 21 -17.69 -13.84 4.39
CA GLN A 21 -16.91 -12.75 4.98
C GLN A 21 -16.26 -11.86 3.92
N SER A 22 -16.02 -10.60 4.30
CA SER A 22 -15.17 -9.69 3.53
C SER A 22 -13.72 -10.17 3.55
N PHE A 23 -12.95 -9.75 2.56
CA PHE A 23 -11.52 -10.01 2.48
C PHE A 23 -10.78 -8.70 2.18
N MET A 24 -9.53 -8.64 2.61
CA MET A 24 -8.65 -7.53 2.29
C MET A 24 -7.66 -7.94 1.20
N PRO A 25 -7.52 -7.18 0.10
CA PRO A 25 -6.49 -7.44 -0.88
C PRO A 25 -5.12 -7.08 -0.29
N LEU A 26 -4.23 -8.08 -0.22
CA LEU A 26 -2.82 -7.86 0.05
C LEU A 26 -2.01 -8.29 -1.18
N ARG A 27 -1.44 -7.30 -1.88
CA ARG A 27 -0.77 -7.54 -3.15
C ARG A 27 0.49 -8.38 -2.97
N HIS A 28 0.77 -9.25 -3.93
CA HIS A 28 1.92 -10.16 -3.85
C HIS A 28 3.28 -9.46 -3.88
N ASP A 29 3.40 -8.32 -4.55
CA ASP A 29 4.64 -7.52 -4.58
C ASP A 29 4.96 -6.94 -3.19
N VAL A 30 3.94 -6.49 -2.47
CA VAL A 30 4.06 -6.02 -1.09
C VAL A 30 4.45 -7.18 -0.16
N LEU A 31 3.74 -8.30 -0.24
CA LEU A 31 4.00 -9.50 0.59
C LEU A 31 5.39 -10.09 0.39
N ARG A 32 5.87 -10.08 -0.85
CA ARG A 32 7.19 -10.63 -1.22
C ARG A 32 8.31 -9.62 -1.05
N SER A 33 8.00 -8.39 -0.65
CA SER A 33 9.00 -7.35 -0.42
C SER A 33 9.82 -7.67 0.85
N PRO A 34 11.16 -7.46 0.84
CA PRO A 34 11.97 -7.50 2.06
C PRO A 34 11.39 -6.60 3.16
N VAL A 35 10.76 -5.47 2.80
CA VAL A 35 10.14 -4.54 3.76
C VAL A 35 9.12 -5.23 4.68
N VAL A 36 8.30 -6.14 4.15
CA VAL A 36 7.32 -6.90 4.94
C VAL A 36 7.98 -8.11 5.60
N GLN A 37 8.89 -8.78 4.89
CA GLN A 37 9.57 -9.99 5.39
C GLN A 37 10.46 -9.72 6.61
N THR A 38 11.00 -8.51 6.75
CA THR A 38 11.89 -8.14 7.85
C THR A 38 11.19 -7.37 8.98
N LEU A 39 9.86 -7.28 8.97
CA LEU A 39 9.13 -6.61 10.06
C LEU A 39 9.34 -7.33 11.39
N SER A 40 9.43 -6.55 12.46
CA SER A 40 9.30 -7.09 13.81
C SER A 40 7.91 -7.70 14.01
N GLY A 41 7.81 -8.69 14.91
CA GLY A 41 6.52 -9.31 15.22
C GLY A 41 5.47 -8.30 15.73
N SER A 42 5.91 -7.23 16.40
CA SER A 42 5.02 -6.15 16.86
C SER A 42 4.50 -5.31 15.70
N ALA A 43 5.35 -4.95 14.73
CA ALA A 43 4.95 -4.22 13.54
C ALA A 43 4.04 -5.05 12.63
N ALA A 44 4.36 -6.34 12.42
CA ALA A 44 3.51 -7.26 11.67
C ALA A 44 2.11 -7.41 12.33
N ARG A 45 2.06 -7.55 13.66
CA ARG A 45 0.79 -7.57 14.42
C ARG A 45 0.01 -6.26 14.27
N LEU A 46 0.68 -5.11 14.31
CA LEU A 46 0.02 -3.81 14.11
C LEU A 46 -0.54 -3.68 12.69
N LEU A 47 0.20 -4.13 11.68
CA LEU A 47 -0.26 -4.13 10.30
C LEU A 47 -1.54 -4.97 10.17
N LEU A 48 -1.55 -6.19 10.73
CA LEU A 48 -2.76 -7.03 10.76
C LEU A 48 -3.93 -6.35 11.49
N HIS A 49 -3.67 -5.62 12.58
CA HIS A 49 -4.71 -4.87 13.30
C HIS A 49 -5.33 -3.76 12.44
N LEU A 50 -4.51 -3.03 11.66
CA LEU A 50 -5.01 -2.01 10.73
C LEU A 50 -5.76 -2.65 9.55
N MET A 51 -5.24 -3.75 9.02
CA MET A 51 -5.87 -4.53 7.97
C MET A 51 -7.26 -5.04 8.38
N ALA A 52 -7.43 -5.47 9.64
CA ALA A 52 -8.70 -5.95 10.17
C ALA A 52 -9.78 -4.85 10.31
N GLN A 53 -9.38 -3.57 10.38
CA GLN A 53 -10.30 -2.42 10.39
C GLN A 53 -10.77 -2.03 8.99
N TYR A 54 -10.06 -2.46 7.94
CA TYR A 54 -10.36 -2.06 6.59
C TYR A 54 -11.61 -2.75 6.05
N ASN A 55 -12.56 -1.96 5.53
CA ASN A 55 -13.85 -2.42 5.02
C ASN A 55 -14.05 -2.21 3.51
N GLY A 56 -13.01 -1.76 2.80
CA GLY A 56 -13.06 -1.52 1.36
C GLY A 56 -13.19 -0.06 0.94
N HIS A 57 -13.52 0.85 1.87
CA HIS A 57 -13.78 2.26 1.57
C HIS A 57 -13.37 3.21 2.72
N ASN A 58 -12.51 2.75 3.62
CA ASN A 58 -12.03 3.49 4.79
C ASN A 58 -10.50 3.50 4.95
N ASN A 59 -9.72 3.24 3.90
CA ASN A 59 -8.27 3.35 3.96
C ASN A 59 -7.88 4.82 4.14
N GLY A 60 -7.44 5.17 5.35
CA GLY A 60 -7.30 6.55 5.80
C GLY A 60 -8.04 6.83 7.10
N ASP A 61 -9.04 6.03 7.46
CA ASP A 61 -9.77 6.11 8.74
C ASP A 61 -9.47 4.88 9.61
N LEU A 62 -8.19 4.48 9.67
CA LEU A 62 -7.72 3.36 10.48
C LEU A 62 -7.05 3.88 11.74
N THR A 63 -7.29 3.21 12.87
CA THR A 63 -6.82 3.67 14.19
C THR A 63 -5.81 2.70 14.79
N ALA A 64 -4.81 3.24 15.48
CA ALA A 64 -3.82 2.47 16.23
C ALA A 64 -3.73 3.00 17.67
N THR A 65 -4.84 2.94 18.41
CA THR A 65 -4.87 3.41 19.81
C THR A 65 -4.48 2.28 20.76
N TYR A 66 -3.89 2.60 21.90
CA TYR A 66 -3.53 1.58 22.90
C TYR A 66 -4.73 0.76 23.38
N ALA A 67 -5.90 1.40 23.51
CA ALA A 67 -7.14 0.74 23.95
C ALA A 67 -7.67 -0.29 22.95
N SER A 68 -7.47 -0.07 21.64
CA SER A 68 -8.00 -0.95 20.59
C SER A 68 -6.98 -1.92 20.01
N ALA A 69 -5.69 -1.56 20.02
CA ALA A 69 -4.66 -2.30 19.30
C ALA A 69 -4.19 -3.58 20.02
N GLY A 70 -4.53 -3.74 21.31
CA GLY A 70 -4.20 -4.96 22.07
C GLY A 70 -2.70 -5.22 22.20
N PHE A 71 -1.92 -4.15 22.43
CA PHE A 71 -0.48 -4.21 22.68
C PHE A 71 -0.20 -4.25 24.20
N PRO A 72 0.90 -4.87 24.63
CA PRO A 72 1.23 -4.99 26.06
C PRO A 72 1.62 -3.65 26.71
N SER A 73 2.08 -2.68 25.91
CA SER A 73 2.41 -1.35 26.38
C SER A 73 2.26 -0.30 25.28
N LYS A 74 2.10 0.96 25.70
CA LYS A 74 2.12 2.12 24.78
C LYS A 74 3.45 2.25 24.05
N GLU A 75 4.56 1.88 24.70
CA GLU A 75 5.88 1.94 24.10
C GLU A 75 6.03 0.92 22.95
N THR A 76 5.59 -0.32 23.17
CA THR A 76 5.62 -1.36 22.12
C THR A 76 4.77 -0.96 20.91
N LEU A 77 3.57 -0.42 21.16
CA LEU A 77 2.73 0.14 20.09
C LEU A 77 3.42 1.29 19.37
N GLY A 78 4.04 2.21 20.11
CA GLY A 78 4.81 3.33 19.54
C GLY A 78 5.95 2.87 18.63
N LYS A 79 6.72 1.86 19.06
CA LYS A 79 7.78 1.24 18.25
C LYS A 79 7.23 0.59 16.98
N ALA A 80 6.12 -0.15 17.08
CA ALA A 80 5.46 -0.77 15.93
C ALA A 80 4.95 0.28 14.92
N ILE A 81 4.32 1.37 15.40
CA ILE A 81 3.88 2.49 14.54
C ILE A 81 5.10 3.13 13.86
N ALA A 82 6.16 3.42 14.61
CA ALA A 82 7.37 4.03 14.07
C ALA A 82 8.03 3.17 12.99
N GLU A 83 8.09 1.86 13.21
CA GLU A 83 8.63 0.90 12.25
C GLU A 83 7.78 0.85 10.96
N LEU A 84 6.46 0.69 11.06
CA LEU A 84 5.59 0.66 9.87
C LEU A 84 5.65 1.98 9.07
N ARG A 85 5.72 3.12 9.76
CA ARG A 85 5.87 4.43 9.10
C ARG A 85 7.24 4.61 8.47
N GLY A 86 8.31 4.25 9.19
CA GLY A 86 9.68 4.32 8.68
C GLY A 86 9.89 3.40 7.47
N ASN A 87 9.18 2.27 7.45
CA ASN A 87 9.15 1.33 6.34
C ASN A 87 8.22 1.76 5.18
N GLY A 88 7.50 2.88 5.32
CA GLY A 88 6.58 3.38 4.31
C GLY A 88 5.36 2.49 4.07
N LEU A 89 5.02 1.57 4.98
CA LEU A 89 3.84 0.70 4.85
C LEU A 89 2.55 1.40 5.27
N ILE A 90 2.67 2.37 6.18
CA ILE A 90 1.56 3.24 6.61
C ILE A 90 1.98 4.70 6.60
N THR A 91 1.02 5.58 6.39
CA THR A 91 1.17 7.03 6.54
C THR A 91 0.13 7.58 7.52
N VAL A 92 0.40 8.74 8.12
CA VAL A 92 -0.57 9.45 8.95
C VAL A 92 -1.52 10.18 8.00
N SER A 93 -2.77 9.76 7.96
CA SER A 93 -3.82 10.38 7.16
C SER A 93 -4.51 11.53 7.88
N ARG A 94 -4.43 11.54 9.21
CA ARG A 94 -4.89 12.65 10.06
C ARG A 94 -4.03 12.77 11.29
N GLN A 95 -3.50 13.97 11.53
CA GLN A 95 -2.75 14.30 12.71
C GLN A 95 -3.70 14.37 13.92
N GLY A 96 -3.36 13.59 14.93
CA GLY A 96 -3.98 13.61 16.24
C GLY A 96 -3.49 14.77 17.10
N GLY A 97 -4.05 14.88 18.30
CA GLY A 97 -3.78 15.92 19.27
C GLY A 97 -4.50 15.65 20.59
N ARG A 98 -4.76 16.69 21.37
CA ARG A 98 -5.52 16.54 22.63
C ARG A 98 -6.93 16.03 22.31
N ASN A 99 -7.29 14.88 22.90
CA ASN A 99 -8.57 14.19 22.68
C ASN A 99 -8.86 13.80 21.21
N ARG A 100 -7.82 13.71 20.35
CA ARG A 100 -7.95 13.30 18.95
C ARG A 100 -6.88 12.28 18.61
N CYS A 101 -7.25 11.08 18.22
CA CYS A 101 -6.28 10.07 17.79
C CYS A 101 -5.78 10.36 16.36
N ASN A 102 -4.54 9.92 16.10
CA ASN A 102 -4.03 9.79 14.74
C ASN A 102 -4.89 8.80 13.96
N LEU A 103 -5.13 9.12 12.68
CA LEU A 103 -5.58 8.14 11.71
C LEU A 103 -4.44 7.74 10.80
N TYR A 104 -4.53 6.54 10.26
CA TYR A 104 -3.54 5.95 9.39
C TYR A 104 -4.17 5.44 8.09
N ALA A 105 -3.39 5.50 7.02
CA ALA A 105 -3.65 4.84 5.74
C ALA A 105 -2.53 3.85 5.44
N MET A 106 -2.88 2.71 4.83
CA MET A 106 -1.91 1.79 4.25
C MET A 106 -1.54 2.26 2.86
N THR A 107 -0.24 2.40 2.59
CA THR A 107 0.28 3.03 1.37
C THR A 107 0.24 2.11 0.15
N PHE A 108 0.08 0.81 0.36
CA PHE A 108 -0.08 -0.17 -0.71
C PHE A 108 -1.51 -0.30 -1.25
N LEU A 109 -2.45 0.47 -0.70
CA LEU A 109 -3.80 0.69 -1.21
C LEU A 109 -4.00 2.17 -1.52
N ALA A 110 -4.97 2.47 -2.40
CA ALA A 110 -5.42 3.84 -2.60
C ALA A 110 -6.05 4.38 -1.30
N ILE A 111 -5.75 5.62 -0.95
CA ILE A 111 -6.34 6.36 0.17
C ILE A 111 -7.75 6.80 -0.23
N ASP A 112 -8.73 6.46 0.61
CA ASP A 112 -10.14 6.78 0.42
C ASP A 112 -10.44 8.21 0.90
N HIS A 113 -11.56 8.78 0.42
CA HIS A 113 -12.01 10.11 0.83
C HIS A 113 -12.42 10.19 2.32
N CYS A 114 -12.85 9.07 2.91
CA CYS A 114 -13.24 8.96 4.33
C CYS A 114 -14.17 10.09 4.84
N GLY A 115 -15.00 10.65 3.97
CA GLY A 115 -15.95 11.72 4.32
C GLY A 115 -15.30 13.05 4.73
N GLY A 116 -14.12 13.38 4.20
CA GLY A 116 -13.42 14.65 4.50
C GLY A 116 -12.77 14.71 5.89
N LYS A 117 -12.61 13.55 6.55
CA LYS A 117 -11.96 13.45 7.87
C LYS A 117 -10.45 13.63 7.85
N LEU A 118 -9.83 13.44 6.68
CA LEU A 118 -8.39 13.30 6.53
C LEU A 118 -7.72 14.67 6.34
N ASP A 119 -6.48 14.78 6.78
CA ASP A 119 -5.63 15.95 6.53
C ASP A 119 -4.85 15.80 5.19
N ILE A 120 -5.03 14.66 4.50
CA ILE A 120 -4.44 14.37 3.18
C ILE A 120 -5.54 14.04 2.17
N GLU A 121 -5.25 14.30 0.89
CA GLU A 121 -6.19 14.04 -0.21
C GLU A 121 -6.37 12.54 -0.49
N ALA A 122 -7.57 12.20 -0.97
CA ALA A 122 -7.85 10.87 -1.51
C ALA A 122 -7.01 10.63 -2.77
N THR A 123 -6.69 9.36 -3.03
CA THR A 123 -5.86 8.97 -4.18
C THR A 123 -6.59 7.96 -5.04
N THR A 124 -6.33 7.95 -6.35
CA THR A 124 -6.88 6.93 -7.27
C THR A 124 -5.98 5.70 -7.39
N ARG A 125 -4.73 5.80 -6.94
CA ARG A 125 -3.72 4.74 -7.00
C ARG A 125 -3.00 4.63 -5.65
N PRO A 126 -2.48 3.45 -5.29
CA PRO A 126 -1.65 3.30 -4.11
C PRO A 126 -0.42 4.23 -4.15
N PRO A 127 -0.13 4.99 -3.07
CA PRO A 127 1.11 5.76 -2.97
C PRO A 127 2.38 4.90 -3.11
N ASP A 128 2.35 3.66 -2.61
CA ASP A 128 3.46 2.70 -2.64
C ASP A 128 4.76 3.21 -1.99
N ASP A 129 4.66 4.03 -0.94
CA ASP A 129 5.83 4.60 -0.22
C ASP A 129 6.84 3.53 0.25
N TRP A 130 6.37 2.31 0.51
CA TRP A 130 7.19 1.15 0.88
C TRP A 130 8.25 0.78 -0.18
N LYS A 131 8.03 1.14 -1.46
CA LYS A 131 8.98 0.86 -2.55
C LYS A 131 10.33 1.52 -2.32
N ARG A 132 10.37 2.69 -1.68
CA ARG A 132 11.63 3.35 -1.34
C ARG A 132 12.51 2.43 -0.49
N ARG A 133 11.96 1.89 0.60
CA ARG A 133 12.67 0.98 1.50
C ARG A 133 12.98 -0.36 0.85
N HIS A 134 12.10 -0.84 -0.03
CA HIS A 134 12.37 -2.02 -0.84
C HIS A 134 13.66 -1.88 -1.65
N TYR A 135 13.79 -0.79 -2.42
CA TYR A 135 14.97 -0.56 -3.27
C TYR A 135 16.23 -0.18 -2.49
N GLU A 136 16.10 0.31 -1.26
CA GLU A 136 17.23 0.49 -0.34
C GLU A 136 17.79 -0.86 0.16
N ILE A 137 16.94 -1.88 0.37
CA ILE A 137 17.36 -3.22 0.83
C ILE A 137 17.78 -4.12 -0.34
N THR A 138 16.98 -4.13 -1.40
CA THR A 138 17.22 -4.91 -2.61
C THR A 138 17.29 -3.92 -3.77
N PRO A 139 18.49 -3.39 -4.08
CA PRO A 139 18.63 -2.48 -5.20
C PRO A 139 18.19 -3.18 -6.48
N PRO A 140 17.51 -2.45 -7.39
CA PRO A 140 17.16 -3.02 -8.68
C PRO A 140 18.44 -3.47 -9.39
N PRO A 141 18.38 -4.55 -10.19
CA PRO A 141 19.51 -4.90 -11.03
C PRO A 141 19.90 -3.67 -11.87
N PRO A 142 21.21 -3.45 -12.08
CA PRO A 142 21.66 -2.32 -12.88
C PRO A 142 20.91 -2.34 -14.21
N LEU A 143 20.36 -1.19 -14.60
CA LEU A 143 19.74 -1.04 -15.91
C LEU A 143 20.75 -1.56 -16.93
N LYS A 144 20.33 -2.54 -17.74
CA LYS A 144 21.17 -3.00 -18.83
C LYS A 144 21.57 -1.75 -19.62
N PRO A 145 22.87 -1.48 -19.85
CA PRO A 145 23.26 -0.32 -20.62
C PRO A 145 22.47 -0.34 -21.93
N PRO A 146 22.02 0.82 -22.44
CA PRO A 146 21.29 0.87 -23.69
C PRO A 146 22.06 0.07 -24.71
N ASP A 147 21.37 -0.87 -25.35
CA ASP A 147 21.96 -1.80 -26.28
C ASP A 147 22.71 -1.01 -27.36
N GLN A 148 24.05 -1.07 -27.34
CA GLN A 148 24.89 -0.33 -28.27
C GLN A 148 24.77 -0.87 -29.70
N THR A 149 24.04 -1.97 -29.92
CA THR A 149 23.88 -2.57 -31.25
C THR A 149 22.93 -1.82 -32.18
N ASN A 150 22.15 -0.84 -31.69
CA ASN A 150 21.28 0.00 -32.53
C ASN A 150 21.72 1.47 -32.59
N ALA A 151 22.96 1.80 -32.21
CA ALA A 151 23.49 3.17 -32.31
C ALA A 151 23.74 3.64 -33.76
N THR A 152 23.55 2.76 -34.77
CA THR A 152 23.82 3.06 -36.18
C THR A 152 22.60 3.59 -36.95
N ASP A 153 21.40 3.55 -36.38
CA ASP A 153 20.14 3.92 -37.06
C ASP A 153 19.53 5.26 -36.59
N TRP A 154 20.35 6.21 -36.16
CA TRP A 154 19.90 7.60 -36.12
C TRP A 154 19.94 8.16 -37.54
N PRO A 155 18.80 8.62 -38.12
CA PRO A 155 18.84 9.29 -39.42
C PRO A 155 19.74 10.53 -39.28
N GLN A 156 20.89 10.48 -39.95
CA GLN A 156 21.75 11.63 -40.15
C GLN A 156 20.93 12.65 -40.95
N ILE A 157 20.35 13.62 -40.25
CA ILE A 157 19.76 14.80 -40.88
C ILE A 157 20.93 15.52 -41.56
N GLN A 158 21.05 15.31 -42.87
CA GLN A 158 21.98 16.05 -43.71
C GLN A 158 21.61 17.53 -43.60
N SER A 159 22.50 18.28 -42.94
CA SER A 159 22.53 19.74 -42.97
C SER A 159 22.73 20.21 -44.41
N SER A 160 21.62 20.41 -45.11
CA SER A 160 21.59 21.14 -46.38
C SER A 160 21.60 22.64 -46.09
N LEU A 161 22.75 23.16 -45.69
CA LEU A 161 23.09 24.56 -45.92
C LEU A 161 24.03 24.60 -47.14
N LYS A 162 23.43 24.72 -48.32
CA LYS A 162 24.09 25.28 -49.49
C LYS A 162 23.54 26.68 -49.68
N ASN A 163 24.45 27.65 -49.50
CA ASN A 163 24.54 29.02 -50.00
C ASN A 163 23.24 29.83 -50.19
#